data_AF-A0A6N6LB28-F1
#
_entry.id   AF-A0A6N6LB28-F1
#
_cell.length_a   1.000
_cell.length_b   1.000
_cell.length_c   1.000
_cell.angle_alpha   90.00
_cell.angle_beta   90.00
_cell.angle_gamma   90.00
#
_symmetry.space_group_name_H-M   'P 1'
#
loop_
_entity.id
_entity.type
_entity.pdbx_description
1 polymer ?
#
loop_
_entity_poly.entity_id
_entity_poly.type
_entity_poly.pdbx_seq_one_letter_code
_entity_poly.pdbx_strand_id
1 'polypeptide(L)'
;MAVQFHVAHSASVDGAGVLAGGPYECAAGSMWQALSNCMAPSDSKPVPDAATSAARVADDAAAGRIDPVAGLAADRVWLLSGGQDRTVARPVMDALDAFYRRWLAAGQIAYVTVPEAGHAMLSLDDPQANACATSEPPYINRCEGIDAAGQLLAHLLGPRQPKAAAASGELLAFDQGPFTRAAGSAGMGGTGYAYIPTGCRAGGCQVHVAFHGCRQSADQIGERFVTTAGYNRWAESNRLVVLYPQTTPRYGWAWSGNWPRWVFNPKACWDWWGYESVDYATRNGPQIKAVKAMLEQLAQPAAGR
;
A
#
# COMPACT_ATOMS: atom_id res chain seq x y z
N MET A 1 4.56 1.68 -0.40
CA MET A 1 4.39 0.65 0.64
C MET A 1 3.89 -0.68 0.09
N ALA A 2 2.72 -0.78 -0.56
CA ALA A 2 2.21 -2.07 -1.07
C ALA A 2 3.24 -2.86 -1.93
N VAL A 3 3.93 -2.18 -2.85
CA VAL A 3 5.02 -2.77 -3.67
C VAL A 3 6.18 -3.27 -2.80
N GLN A 4 6.66 -2.45 -1.85
CA GLN A 4 7.72 -2.83 -0.92
C GLN A 4 7.33 -4.05 -0.07
N PHE A 5 6.12 -4.04 0.49
CA PHE A 5 5.63 -5.12 1.34
C PHE A 5 5.48 -6.42 0.54
N HIS A 6 4.92 -6.35 -0.66
CA HIS A 6 4.79 -7.48 -1.57
C HIS A 6 6.15 -8.09 -1.94
N VAL A 7 7.12 -7.26 -2.34
CA VAL A 7 8.47 -7.73 -2.67
C VAL A 7 9.21 -8.29 -1.45
N ALA A 8 9.09 -7.63 -0.30
CA ALA A 8 9.76 -8.05 0.94
C ALA A 8 9.25 -9.40 1.47
N HIS A 9 7.97 -9.69 1.24
CA HIS A 9 7.26 -10.84 1.82
C HIS A 9 6.54 -11.72 0.79
N SER A 10 7.06 -11.82 -0.44
CA SER A 10 6.44 -12.54 -1.56
C SER A 10 6.24 -14.04 -1.31
N ALA A 11 6.87 -14.64 -0.29
CA ALA A 11 6.57 -16.01 0.10
C ALA A 11 5.24 -16.17 0.86
N SER A 12 4.64 -15.07 1.31
CA SER A 12 3.40 -15.05 2.10
C SER A 12 2.35 -14.05 1.62
N VAL A 13 2.62 -13.33 0.54
CA VAL A 13 1.75 -12.29 -0.03
C VAL A 13 1.51 -12.64 -1.49
N ASP A 14 0.27 -13.01 -1.84
CA ASP A 14 -0.09 -13.56 -3.16
C ASP A 14 -0.30 -12.50 -4.27
N GLY A 15 0.15 -11.25 -4.05
CA GLY A 15 -0.01 -10.16 -5.01
C GLY A 15 -0.20 -8.76 -4.41
N ALA A 16 -0.35 -7.77 -5.29
CA ALA A 16 -0.49 -6.37 -4.90
C ALA A 16 -1.44 -5.56 -5.80
N GLY A 17 -2.27 -4.73 -5.18
CA GLY A 17 -2.98 -3.63 -5.83
C GLY A 17 -2.24 -2.31 -5.61
N VAL A 18 -1.99 -1.54 -6.66
CA VAL A 18 -1.24 -0.27 -6.57
C VAL A 18 -1.96 0.83 -7.35
N LEU A 19 -2.42 1.84 -6.64
CA LEU A 19 -3.01 3.05 -7.22
C LEU A 19 -2.02 4.19 -7.08
N ALA A 20 -1.64 4.82 -8.19
CA ALA A 20 -0.76 5.99 -8.20
C ALA A 20 0.49 5.86 -7.28
N GLY A 21 1.17 4.72 -7.36
CA GLY A 21 2.39 4.40 -6.61
C GLY A 21 3.65 4.50 -7.48
N GLY A 22 4.63 3.62 -7.22
CA GLY A 22 5.84 3.57 -8.04
C GLY A 22 6.69 2.34 -7.80
N PRO A 23 7.79 2.18 -8.59
CA PRO A 23 8.70 1.03 -8.52
C PRO A 23 9.31 0.80 -7.13
N TYR A 24 9.68 -0.44 -6.85
CA TYR A 24 10.45 -0.80 -5.66
C TYR A 24 11.71 0.06 -5.56
N GLU A 25 11.93 0.66 -4.38
CA GLU A 25 13.05 1.56 -4.10
C GLU A 25 13.27 2.70 -5.11
N CYS A 26 12.20 3.19 -5.76
CA CYS A 26 12.34 4.28 -6.74
C CYS A 26 13.10 5.49 -6.16
N ALA A 27 12.81 5.89 -4.92
CA ALA A 27 13.43 7.04 -4.28
C ALA A 27 14.88 6.82 -3.84
N ALA A 28 15.34 5.57 -3.75
CA ALA A 28 16.70 5.21 -3.34
C ALA A 28 17.19 5.94 -2.06
N GLY A 29 16.33 6.03 -1.03
CA GLY A 29 16.65 6.73 0.22
C GLY A 29 16.70 8.26 0.15
N SER A 30 16.28 8.86 -0.97
CA SER A 30 16.37 10.30 -1.23
C SER A 30 15.00 10.96 -1.36
N MET A 31 14.70 11.89 -0.46
CA MET A 31 13.48 12.72 -0.54
C MET A 31 13.46 13.57 -1.81
N TRP A 32 14.61 14.01 -2.30
CA TRP A 32 14.69 14.81 -3.54
C TRP A 32 14.34 13.97 -4.77
N GLN A 33 14.83 12.74 -4.84
CA GLN A 33 14.48 11.80 -5.90
C GLN A 33 13.02 11.36 -5.81
N ALA A 34 12.53 11.14 -4.58
CA ALA A 34 11.12 10.86 -4.30
C ALA A 34 10.21 11.93 -4.91
N LEU A 35 10.43 13.20 -4.58
CA LEU A 35 9.60 14.33 -5.03
C LEU A 35 9.76 14.68 -6.52
N SER A 36 10.84 14.22 -7.16
CA SER A 36 11.10 14.50 -8.57
C SER A 36 10.93 13.25 -9.43
N ASN A 37 11.99 12.47 -9.64
CA ASN A 37 11.99 11.30 -10.52
C ASN A 37 10.83 10.32 -10.26
N CYS A 38 10.39 10.19 -9.00
CA CYS A 38 9.37 9.21 -8.59
C CYS A 38 7.97 9.79 -8.37
N MET A 39 7.75 11.07 -8.67
CA MET A 39 6.44 11.72 -8.56
C MET A 39 6.15 12.60 -9.78
N ALA A 40 7.06 13.51 -10.10
CA ALA A 40 6.97 14.45 -11.22
C ALA A 40 8.25 14.40 -12.07
N PRO A 41 8.49 13.29 -12.79
CA PRO A 41 9.66 13.14 -13.66
C PRO A 41 9.66 14.16 -14.80
N SER A 42 10.85 14.47 -15.29
CA SER A 42 11.10 15.33 -16.45
C SER A 42 12.28 14.77 -17.27
N ASP A 43 12.55 15.34 -18.44
CA ASP A 43 13.68 14.90 -19.28
C ASP A 43 15.04 14.96 -18.56
N SER A 44 15.21 15.93 -17.65
CA SER A 44 16.44 16.07 -16.82
C SER A 44 16.43 15.23 -15.54
N LYS A 45 15.27 14.66 -15.18
CA LYS A 45 15.06 13.83 -13.98
C LYS A 45 14.15 12.65 -14.33
N PRO A 46 14.59 11.73 -15.21
CA PRO A 46 13.77 10.63 -15.66
C PRO A 46 13.46 9.66 -14.51
N VAL A 47 12.34 8.96 -14.59
CA VAL A 47 12.04 7.86 -13.67
C VAL A 47 13.17 6.82 -13.75
N PRO A 48 13.65 6.25 -12.62
CA PRO A 48 14.54 5.10 -12.67
C PRO A 48 13.90 3.98 -13.49
N ASP A 49 14.66 3.41 -14.41
CA ASP A 49 14.13 2.35 -15.26
C ASP A 49 13.84 1.06 -14.44
N ALA A 50 13.04 0.18 -15.04
CA ALA A 50 12.73 -1.10 -14.43
C ALA A 50 13.99 -1.95 -14.12
N ALA A 51 15.10 -1.72 -14.85
CA ALA A 51 16.36 -2.44 -14.65
C ALA A 51 17.01 -2.07 -13.33
N THR A 52 17.03 -0.79 -13.02
CA THR A 52 17.58 -0.24 -11.80
C THR A 52 16.81 -0.76 -10.59
N SER A 53 15.48 -0.71 -10.60
CA SER A 53 14.67 -1.25 -9.50
C SER A 53 14.78 -2.76 -9.37
N ALA A 54 14.87 -3.51 -10.48
CA ALA A 54 15.04 -4.96 -10.43
C ALA A 54 16.42 -5.40 -9.93
N ALA A 55 17.48 -4.63 -10.23
CA ALA A 55 18.80 -4.88 -9.68
C ALA A 55 18.79 -4.75 -8.15
N ARG A 56 18.11 -3.74 -7.60
CA ARG A 56 17.93 -3.58 -6.14
C ARG A 56 17.21 -4.76 -5.50
N VAL A 57 16.15 -5.25 -6.15
CA VAL A 57 15.46 -6.47 -5.71
C VAL A 57 16.41 -7.66 -5.71
N ALA A 58 17.22 -7.84 -6.76
CA ALA A 58 18.19 -8.93 -6.82
C ALA A 58 19.25 -8.83 -5.71
N ASP A 59 19.76 -7.62 -5.45
CA ASP A 59 20.74 -7.36 -4.39
C ASP A 59 20.16 -7.63 -3.00
N ASP A 60 18.95 -7.16 -2.72
CA ASP A 60 18.25 -7.40 -1.46
C ASP A 60 17.93 -8.88 -1.25
N ALA A 61 17.53 -9.60 -2.31
CA ALA A 61 17.24 -11.03 -2.25
C ALA A 61 18.52 -11.84 -2.01
N ALA A 62 19.61 -11.49 -2.70
CA ALA A 62 20.93 -12.12 -2.49
C ALA A 62 21.47 -11.87 -1.07
N ALA A 63 21.16 -10.71 -0.49
CA ALA A 63 21.49 -10.37 0.89
C ALA A 63 20.51 -10.98 1.92
N GLY A 64 19.48 -11.71 1.50
CA GLY A 64 18.46 -12.29 2.40
C GLY A 64 17.58 -11.25 3.11
N ARG A 65 17.52 -10.01 2.60
CA ARG A 65 16.72 -8.92 3.18
C ARG A 65 15.27 -8.93 2.74
N ILE A 66 14.95 -9.62 1.63
CA ILE A 66 13.60 -9.84 1.10
C ILE A 66 13.39 -11.32 0.77
N ASP A 67 12.18 -11.71 0.36
CA ASP A 67 11.92 -13.07 -0.15
C ASP A 67 12.62 -13.32 -1.49
N PRO A 68 12.95 -14.59 -1.81
CA PRO A 68 13.48 -14.93 -3.12
C PRO A 68 12.53 -14.44 -4.23
N VAL A 69 13.12 -13.88 -5.28
CA VAL A 69 12.39 -13.31 -6.42
C VAL A 69 11.42 -14.31 -7.07
N ALA A 70 11.73 -15.61 -6.99
CA ALA A 70 10.85 -16.67 -7.45
C ALA A 70 9.45 -16.66 -6.81
N GLY A 71 9.32 -16.11 -5.58
CA GLY A 71 8.02 -15.91 -4.92
C GLY A 71 7.07 -15.05 -5.74
N LEU A 72 7.60 -14.05 -6.46
CA LEU A 72 6.78 -13.15 -7.28
C LEU A 72 6.14 -13.83 -8.49
N ALA A 73 6.71 -14.94 -8.99
CA ALA A 73 6.34 -15.49 -10.29
C ALA A 73 4.90 -16.04 -10.35
N ALA A 74 4.32 -16.42 -9.22
CA ALA A 74 2.95 -16.94 -9.12
C ALA A 74 1.90 -15.84 -8.87
N ASP A 75 2.35 -14.62 -8.52
CA ASP A 75 1.49 -13.57 -8.00
C ASP A 75 0.70 -12.86 -9.10
N ARG A 76 -0.25 -12.05 -8.66
CA ARG A 76 -1.01 -11.16 -9.54
C ARG A 76 -0.85 -9.72 -9.08
N VAL A 77 -0.81 -8.80 -10.04
CA VAL A 77 -0.67 -7.37 -9.75
C VAL A 77 -1.72 -6.58 -10.51
N TRP A 78 -2.40 -5.70 -9.79
CA TRP A 78 -3.34 -4.75 -10.36
C TRP A 78 -2.82 -3.33 -10.16
N LEU A 79 -2.73 -2.57 -11.25
CA LEU A 79 -2.17 -1.22 -11.28
C LEU A 79 -3.24 -0.25 -11.78
N LEU A 80 -3.32 0.93 -11.18
CA LEU A 80 -4.18 2.02 -11.67
C LEU A 80 -3.44 3.35 -11.69
N SER A 81 -3.56 4.05 -12.83
CA SER A 81 -3.08 5.42 -13.00
C SER A 81 -4.15 6.30 -13.64
N GLY A 82 -4.34 7.49 -13.06
CA GLY A 82 -5.24 8.52 -13.58
C GLY A 82 -4.58 9.42 -14.61
N GLY A 83 -5.31 9.83 -15.66
CA GLY A 83 -4.78 10.70 -16.71
C GLY A 83 -4.65 12.17 -16.30
N GLN A 84 -5.34 12.59 -15.24
CA GLN A 84 -5.21 13.92 -14.62
C GLN A 84 -4.34 13.90 -13.36
N ASP A 85 -3.71 12.77 -13.02
CA ASP A 85 -2.78 12.69 -11.89
C ASP A 85 -1.51 13.48 -12.20
N ARG A 86 -1.32 14.60 -11.46
CA ARG A 86 -0.12 15.45 -11.50
C ARG A 86 0.76 15.31 -10.27
N THR A 87 0.39 14.42 -9.34
CA THR A 87 1.14 14.15 -8.11
C THR A 87 2.07 12.97 -8.30
N VAL A 88 1.57 11.89 -8.88
CA VAL A 88 2.35 10.74 -9.33
C VAL A 88 2.06 10.54 -10.80
N ALA A 89 2.92 11.13 -11.63
CA ALA A 89 2.71 11.17 -13.06
C ALA A 89 2.76 9.77 -13.68
N ARG A 90 2.01 9.61 -14.76
CA ARG A 90 1.87 8.36 -15.51
C ARG A 90 3.19 7.61 -15.79
N PRO A 91 4.31 8.26 -16.17
CA PRO A 91 5.58 7.55 -16.41
C PRO A 91 6.08 6.76 -15.20
N VAL A 92 5.76 7.16 -13.97
CA VAL A 92 6.15 6.44 -12.75
C VAL A 92 5.40 5.10 -12.66
N MET A 93 4.10 5.11 -12.96
CA MET A 93 3.29 3.89 -12.98
C MET A 93 3.62 3.00 -14.19
N ASP A 94 4.01 3.58 -15.32
CA ASP A 94 4.52 2.82 -16.47
C ASP A 94 5.85 2.12 -16.14
N ALA A 95 6.74 2.77 -15.39
CA ALA A 95 7.95 2.14 -14.88
C ALA A 95 7.64 1.01 -13.89
N LEU A 96 6.58 1.15 -13.08
CA LEU A 96 6.12 0.09 -12.17
C LEU A 96 5.55 -1.12 -12.92
N ASP A 97 4.77 -0.90 -13.98
CA ASP A 97 4.30 -1.95 -14.88
C ASP A 97 5.50 -2.69 -15.51
N ALA A 98 6.46 -1.95 -16.07
CA ALA A 98 7.68 -2.51 -16.64
C ALA A 98 8.53 -3.27 -15.60
N PHE A 99 8.54 -2.82 -14.35
CA PHE A 99 9.18 -3.52 -13.22
C PHE A 99 8.53 -4.90 -12.99
N TYR A 100 7.22 -4.96 -12.81
CA TYR A 100 6.53 -6.23 -12.55
C TYR A 100 6.58 -7.21 -13.72
N ARG A 101 6.59 -6.72 -14.98
CA ARG A 101 6.72 -7.54 -16.20
C ARG A 101 8.01 -8.34 -16.28
N ARG A 102 9.00 -8.08 -15.41
CA ARG A 102 10.22 -8.88 -15.33
C ARG A 102 10.02 -10.26 -14.74
N TRP A 103 8.99 -10.43 -13.92
CA TRP A 103 8.72 -11.67 -13.20
C TRP A 103 7.32 -12.23 -13.48
N LEU A 104 6.38 -11.39 -13.88
CA LEU A 104 4.99 -11.77 -14.11
C LEU A 104 4.68 -11.90 -15.60
N ALA A 105 3.91 -12.93 -15.95
CA ALA A 105 3.35 -13.06 -17.29
C ALA A 105 2.29 -11.98 -17.55
N ALA A 106 2.01 -11.71 -18.83
CA ALA A 106 1.07 -10.65 -19.23
C ALA A 106 -0.33 -10.80 -18.60
N GLY A 107 -0.83 -12.03 -18.42
CA GLY A 107 -2.14 -12.29 -17.80
C GLY A 107 -2.19 -12.12 -16.27
N GLN A 108 -1.03 -11.97 -15.62
CA GLN A 108 -0.93 -11.73 -14.18
C GLN A 108 -0.93 -10.24 -13.84
N ILE A 109 -0.80 -9.36 -14.84
CA ILE A 109 -0.80 -7.90 -14.65
C ILE A 109 -2.03 -7.31 -15.30
N ALA A 110 -2.84 -6.59 -14.52
CA ALA A 110 -3.88 -5.71 -15.03
C ALA A 110 -3.47 -4.26 -14.79
N TYR A 111 -3.23 -3.50 -15.87
CA TYR A 111 -2.89 -2.08 -15.78
C TYR A 111 -4.05 -1.22 -16.30
N VAL A 112 -4.81 -0.65 -15.38
CA VAL A 112 -5.99 0.17 -15.63
C VAL A 112 -5.60 1.64 -15.75
N THR A 113 -6.18 2.31 -16.73
CA THR A 113 -5.98 3.73 -16.99
C THR A 113 -7.32 4.44 -16.93
N VAL A 114 -7.43 5.51 -16.14
CA VAL A 114 -8.67 6.30 -16.02
C VAL A 114 -8.37 7.73 -16.46
N PRO A 115 -8.59 8.10 -17.73
CA PRO A 115 -8.12 9.35 -18.32
C PRO A 115 -8.50 10.63 -17.55
N GLU A 116 -9.66 10.63 -16.91
CA GLU A 116 -10.25 11.75 -16.19
C GLU A 116 -9.91 11.76 -14.69
N ALA A 117 -9.30 10.70 -14.15
CA ALA A 117 -8.97 10.61 -12.73
C ALA A 117 -7.74 11.44 -12.34
N GLY A 118 -7.85 12.16 -11.23
CA GLY A 118 -6.75 12.79 -10.51
C GLY A 118 -6.02 11.81 -9.57
N HIS A 119 -5.18 12.34 -8.68
CA HIS A 119 -4.45 11.56 -7.69
C HIS A 119 -5.34 11.18 -6.51
N ALA A 120 -5.93 9.98 -6.51
CA ALA A 120 -6.83 9.54 -5.44
C ALA A 120 -7.05 8.02 -5.40
N MET A 121 -7.56 7.55 -4.27
CA MET A 121 -8.30 6.28 -4.21
C MET A 121 -9.64 6.45 -4.94
N LEU A 122 -9.94 5.58 -5.89
CA LEU A 122 -11.20 5.64 -6.65
C LEU A 122 -12.23 4.70 -6.02
N SER A 123 -13.26 5.29 -5.40
CA SER A 123 -14.28 4.55 -4.65
C SER A 123 -15.69 5.03 -4.92
N LEU A 124 -16.61 4.08 -5.00
CA LEU A 124 -18.05 4.32 -5.11
C LEU A 124 -18.76 4.34 -3.75
N ASP A 125 -18.04 4.08 -2.65
CA ASP A 125 -18.64 3.94 -1.31
C ASP A 125 -18.52 5.21 -0.45
N ASP A 126 -17.76 6.22 -0.88
CA ASP A 126 -17.71 7.51 -0.19
C ASP A 126 -18.86 8.43 -0.67
N PRO A 127 -19.84 8.77 0.20
CA PRO A 127 -20.95 9.65 -0.16
C PRO A 127 -20.53 11.10 -0.37
N GLN A 128 -19.35 11.49 0.13
CA GLN A 128 -18.80 12.84 0.03
C GLN A 128 -17.54 12.86 -0.83
N ALA A 129 -17.32 11.83 -1.65
CA ALA A 129 -16.15 11.71 -2.52
C ALA A 129 -15.93 12.97 -3.34
N ASN A 130 -14.67 13.31 -3.57
CA ASN A 130 -14.32 14.37 -4.52
C ASN A 130 -14.73 13.98 -5.95
N ALA A 131 -14.84 14.98 -6.82
CA ALA A 131 -14.97 14.76 -8.26
C ALA A 131 -13.76 13.98 -8.81
N CYS A 132 -13.96 13.19 -9.87
CA CYS A 132 -12.95 12.27 -10.40
C CYS A 132 -11.58 12.91 -10.67
N ALA A 133 -11.55 14.11 -11.25
CA ALA A 133 -10.31 14.81 -11.64
C ALA A 133 -9.54 15.47 -10.47
N THR A 134 -10.09 15.46 -9.25
CA THR A 134 -9.51 16.18 -8.11
C THR A 134 -8.25 15.51 -7.56
N SER A 135 -7.27 16.29 -7.11
CA SER A 135 -6.04 15.81 -6.46
C SER A 135 -5.82 16.50 -5.11
N GLU A 136 -6.83 16.48 -4.25
CA GLU A 136 -6.86 17.16 -2.95
C GLU A 136 -7.49 16.25 -1.87
N PRO A 137 -7.30 16.55 -0.56
CA PRO A 137 -7.94 15.81 0.51
C PRO A 137 -9.47 15.67 0.29
N PRO A 138 -10.07 14.54 0.68
CA PRO A 138 -9.46 13.40 1.37
C PRO A 138 -8.74 12.41 0.42
N TYR A 139 -8.51 12.78 -0.85
CA TYR A 139 -7.93 11.90 -1.87
C TYR A 139 -8.75 10.61 -2.07
N ILE A 140 -10.07 10.73 -1.93
CA ILE A 140 -11.05 9.69 -2.27
C ILE A 140 -11.99 10.32 -3.28
N ASN A 141 -11.96 9.81 -4.51
CA ASN A 141 -12.70 10.37 -5.63
C ASN A 141 -13.73 9.37 -6.13
N ARG A 142 -14.82 9.89 -6.69
CA ARG A 142 -15.79 9.12 -7.44
C ARG A 142 -15.58 9.34 -8.94
N CYS A 143 -15.12 8.29 -9.61
CA CYS A 143 -15.07 8.19 -11.07
C CYS A 143 -16.16 7.23 -11.53
N GLU A 144 -16.85 7.58 -12.61
CA GLU A 144 -18.01 6.81 -13.08
C GLU A 144 -17.59 5.38 -13.44
N GLY A 145 -18.28 4.38 -12.88
CA GLY A 145 -18.02 2.96 -13.16
C GLY A 145 -16.74 2.38 -12.57
N ILE A 146 -15.93 3.16 -11.83
CA ILE A 146 -14.66 2.68 -11.27
C ILE A 146 -14.81 2.33 -9.78
N ASP A 147 -15.01 1.05 -9.49
CA ASP A 147 -14.81 0.47 -8.14
C ASP A 147 -13.40 -0.15 -8.07
N ALA A 148 -12.40 0.65 -7.70
CA ALA A 148 -11.01 0.18 -7.71
C ALA A 148 -10.78 -0.97 -6.74
N ALA A 149 -11.36 -0.91 -5.53
CA ALA A 149 -11.26 -1.97 -4.53
C ALA A 149 -11.86 -3.29 -5.06
N GLY A 150 -13.03 -3.24 -5.71
CA GLY A 150 -13.63 -4.42 -6.32
C GLY A 150 -12.80 -4.99 -7.47
N GLN A 151 -12.38 -4.13 -8.40
CA GLN A 151 -11.60 -4.54 -9.57
C GLN A 151 -10.25 -5.13 -9.19
N LEU A 152 -9.54 -4.52 -8.23
CA LEU A 152 -8.26 -5.05 -7.77
C LEU A 152 -8.45 -6.38 -7.04
N LEU A 153 -9.44 -6.52 -6.16
CA LEU A 153 -9.68 -7.78 -5.44
C LEU A 153 -10.07 -8.92 -6.40
N ALA A 154 -10.87 -8.61 -7.42
CA ALA A 154 -11.24 -9.57 -8.47
C ALA A 154 -10.02 -10.02 -9.29
N HIS A 155 -9.09 -9.12 -9.61
CA HIS A 155 -7.87 -9.49 -10.32
C HIS A 155 -6.95 -10.36 -9.46
N LEU A 156 -6.70 -9.94 -8.22
CA LEU A 156 -5.78 -10.61 -7.30
C LEU A 156 -6.25 -12.01 -6.92
N LEU A 157 -7.53 -12.14 -6.57
CA LEU A 157 -8.04 -13.37 -6.02
C LEU A 157 -8.73 -14.23 -7.09
N GLY A 158 -9.16 -13.67 -8.22
CA GLY A 158 -10.03 -14.33 -9.21
C GLY A 158 -11.52 -14.05 -8.95
N PRO A 159 -12.46 -14.85 -9.49
CA PRO A 159 -13.91 -14.61 -9.37
C PRO A 159 -14.36 -14.43 -7.90
N ARG A 160 -15.09 -13.33 -7.63
CA ARG A 160 -15.58 -12.96 -6.30
C ARG A 160 -17.10 -13.04 -6.21
N GLN A 161 -17.62 -13.24 -5.01
CA GLN A 161 -19.03 -13.01 -4.72
C GLN A 161 -19.38 -11.54 -4.93
N PRO A 162 -20.60 -11.20 -5.39
CA PRO A 162 -21.02 -9.82 -5.53
C PRO A 162 -20.84 -9.02 -4.24
N LYS A 163 -20.46 -7.74 -4.39
CA LYS A 163 -20.31 -6.79 -3.30
C LYS A 163 -21.54 -6.81 -2.38
N ALA A 164 -21.34 -6.98 -1.08
CA ALA A 164 -22.43 -7.02 -0.11
C ALA A 164 -23.22 -5.70 -0.11
N ALA A 165 -24.50 -5.71 0.25
CA ALA A 165 -25.30 -4.48 0.35
C ALA A 165 -24.78 -3.54 1.48
N ALA A 166 -24.30 -4.13 2.57
CA ALA A 166 -23.73 -3.42 3.71
C ALA A 166 -22.50 -4.16 4.26
N ALA A 167 -21.62 -3.43 4.96
CA ALA A 167 -20.49 -3.98 5.70
C ALA A 167 -20.94 -4.31 7.13
N SER A 168 -21.64 -5.44 7.30
CA SER A 168 -22.27 -5.84 8.57
C SER A 168 -21.31 -6.47 9.59
N GLY A 169 -20.04 -6.62 9.24
CA GLY A 169 -18.97 -7.05 10.13
C GLY A 169 -18.60 -5.98 11.16
N GLU A 170 -17.53 -6.24 11.90
CA GLU A 170 -17.02 -5.30 12.90
C GLU A 170 -15.83 -4.53 12.35
N LEU A 171 -15.85 -3.20 12.52
CA LEU A 171 -14.65 -2.39 12.39
C LEU A 171 -13.98 -2.25 13.76
N LEU A 172 -12.85 -2.93 13.94
CA LEU A 172 -12.05 -2.89 15.15
C LEU A 172 -11.00 -1.80 15.05
N ALA A 173 -10.94 -0.91 16.05
CA ALA A 173 -9.75 -0.12 16.34
C ALA A 173 -8.87 -0.90 17.34
N PHE A 174 -7.56 -0.93 17.11
CA PHE A 174 -6.60 -1.61 17.98
C PHE A 174 -5.36 -0.76 18.26
N ASP A 175 -4.72 -0.99 19.41
CA ASP A 175 -3.43 -0.37 19.73
C ASP A 175 -2.33 -1.01 18.86
N GLN A 176 -1.80 -0.25 17.91
CA GLN A 176 -0.69 -0.70 17.07
C GLN A 176 0.69 -0.41 17.71
N GLY A 177 0.72 0.31 18.83
CA GLY A 177 1.93 0.71 19.57
C GLY A 177 2.88 -0.45 19.93
N PRO A 178 2.39 -1.63 20.37
CA PRO A 178 3.26 -2.79 20.61
C PRO A 178 4.06 -3.21 19.38
N PHE A 179 3.42 -3.26 18.20
CA PHE A 179 4.08 -3.63 16.94
C PHE A 179 5.08 -2.57 16.48
N THR A 180 4.72 -1.29 16.59
CA THR A 180 5.58 -0.19 16.14
C THR A 180 6.81 -0.06 17.02
N ARG A 181 6.67 -0.13 18.36
CA ARG A 181 7.80 -0.11 19.29
C ARG A 181 8.74 -1.28 19.07
N ALA A 182 8.22 -2.50 18.94
CA ALA A 182 9.03 -3.69 18.67
C ALA A 182 9.78 -3.59 17.33
N ALA A 183 9.15 -2.99 16.32
CA ALA A 183 9.77 -2.80 15.02
C ALA A 183 10.76 -1.61 14.96
N GLY A 184 10.73 -0.71 15.94
CA GLY A 184 11.47 0.56 15.94
C GLY A 184 10.87 1.62 15.00
N SER A 185 9.56 1.50 14.68
CA SER A 185 8.88 2.44 13.79
C SER A 185 8.40 3.67 14.55
N ALA A 186 8.79 4.84 14.05
CA ALA A 186 8.45 6.12 14.63
C ALA A 186 7.30 6.81 13.87
N GLY A 187 7.15 6.58 12.56
CA GLY A 187 6.15 7.22 11.70
C GLY A 187 4.85 6.45 11.56
N MET A 188 4.65 5.43 12.38
CA MET A 188 3.37 4.77 12.54
C MET A 188 2.61 5.33 13.75
N GLY A 189 1.29 5.51 13.62
CA GLY A 189 0.42 6.05 14.67
C GLY A 189 0.23 5.11 15.86
N GLY A 190 -0.61 5.50 16.82
CA GLY A 190 -0.95 4.65 17.98
C GLY A 190 -2.09 3.67 17.71
N THR A 191 -3.01 4.00 16.80
CA THR A 191 -4.22 3.21 16.53
C THR A 191 -4.22 2.69 15.09
N GLY A 192 -4.38 1.38 14.93
CA GLY A 192 -4.66 0.72 13.65
C GLY A 192 -6.12 0.27 13.57
N TYR A 193 -6.58 -0.11 12.38
CA TYR A 193 -7.95 -0.62 12.20
C TYR A 193 -7.99 -1.96 11.48
N ALA A 194 -8.98 -2.79 11.77
CA ALA A 194 -9.25 -4.02 11.04
C ALA A 194 -10.76 -4.21 10.84
N TYR A 195 -11.19 -4.40 9.60
CA TYR A 195 -12.55 -4.83 9.31
C TYR A 195 -12.62 -6.37 9.33
N ILE A 196 -13.43 -6.91 10.24
CA ILE A 196 -13.65 -8.34 10.42
C ILE A 196 -15.05 -8.70 9.90
N PRO A 197 -15.16 -9.37 8.74
CA PRO A 197 -16.44 -9.85 8.24
C PRO A 197 -17.18 -10.74 9.24
N THR A 198 -18.51 -10.75 9.18
CA THR A 198 -19.33 -11.63 10.04
C THR A 198 -18.88 -13.10 9.94
N GLY A 199 -18.57 -13.57 8.74
CA GLY A 199 -18.10 -14.93 8.47
C GLY A 199 -16.67 -15.25 8.95
N CYS A 200 -15.89 -14.27 9.41
CA CYS A 200 -14.47 -14.45 9.76
C CYS A 200 -14.17 -14.62 11.24
N ARG A 201 -15.18 -14.53 12.12
CA ARG A 201 -14.98 -14.67 13.57
C ARG A 201 -14.43 -16.02 14.02
N ALA A 202 -14.75 -17.07 13.29
CA ALA A 202 -14.24 -18.42 13.54
C ALA A 202 -12.90 -18.70 12.84
N GLY A 203 -12.29 -17.69 12.20
CA GLY A 203 -11.07 -17.86 11.40
C GLY A 203 -11.32 -18.44 10.00
N GLY A 204 -10.24 -18.89 9.36
CA GLY A 204 -10.27 -19.43 7.99
C GLY A 204 -10.62 -18.37 6.93
N CYS A 205 -10.18 -17.13 7.14
CA CYS A 205 -10.32 -16.04 6.19
C CYS A 205 -8.96 -15.60 5.66
N GLN A 206 -8.97 -15.07 4.44
CA GLN A 206 -7.80 -14.40 3.88
C GLN A 206 -7.68 -12.99 4.51
N VAL A 207 -6.50 -12.38 4.41
CA VAL A 207 -6.28 -11.00 4.86
C VAL A 207 -5.83 -10.15 3.69
N HIS A 208 -6.41 -8.96 3.55
CA HIS A 208 -5.93 -7.91 2.66
C HIS A 208 -5.45 -6.73 3.49
N VAL A 209 -4.25 -6.22 3.20
CA VAL A 209 -3.75 -5.00 3.84
C VAL A 209 -4.02 -3.82 2.91
N ALA A 210 -4.85 -2.89 3.37
CA ALA A 210 -5.17 -1.67 2.64
C ALA A 210 -4.35 -0.49 3.20
N PHE A 211 -3.28 -0.14 2.49
CA PHE A 211 -2.45 1.01 2.84
C PHE A 211 -3.07 2.31 2.33
N HIS A 212 -3.36 3.25 3.23
CA HIS A 212 -3.79 4.59 2.85
C HIS A 212 -2.63 5.39 2.21
N GLY A 213 -2.95 6.43 1.44
CA GLY A 213 -1.97 7.36 0.88
C GLY A 213 -1.50 8.44 1.87
N CYS A 214 -0.56 9.28 1.44
CA CYS A 214 -0.21 10.50 2.16
C CYS A 214 -1.47 11.37 2.39
N ARG A 215 -1.60 12.02 3.54
CA ARG A 215 -2.78 12.85 3.90
C ARG A 215 -4.08 12.05 4.04
N GLN A 216 -3.99 10.73 4.19
CA GLN A 216 -5.15 9.84 4.35
C GLN A 216 -5.11 8.98 5.63
N SER A 217 -4.18 9.24 6.55
CA SER A 217 -4.20 8.58 7.85
C SER A 217 -5.43 9.03 8.67
N ALA A 218 -5.77 8.23 9.68
CA ALA A 218 -6.85 8.56 10.61
C ALA A 218 -6.64 9.91 11.32
N ASP A 219 -5.39 10.28 11.60
CA ASP A 219 -5.04 11.60 12.17
C ASP A 219 -5.41 12.77 11.24
N GLN A 220 -5.61 12.52 9.94
CA GLN A 220 -5.80 13.57 8.93
C GLN A 220 -7.21 13.60 8.34
N ILE A 221 -7.84 12.45 8.16
CA ILE A 221 -9.19 12.35 7.57
C ILE A 221 -10.15 11.47 8.38
N GLY A 222 -9.79 11.13 9.62
CA GLY A 222 -10.53 10.17 10.44
C GLY A 222 -10.61 8.79 9.77
N GLU A 223 -11.66 8.04 10.07
CA GLU A 223 -11.86 6.69 9.54
C GLU A 223 -12.32 6.66 8.08
N ARG A 224 -12.23 7.79 7.35
CA ARG A 224 -12.83 7.92 6.01
C ARG A 224 -12.19 6.97 5.00
N PHE A 225 -10.87 6.82 4.98
CA PHE A 225 -10.24 5.79 4.13
C PHE A 225 -10.68 4.37 4.56
N VAL A 226 -10.66 4.10 5.87
CA VAL A 226 -10.99 2.80 6.46
C VAL A 226 -12.43 2.36 6.15
N THR A 227 -13.37 3.30 6.11
CA THR A 227 -14.80 3.03 5.94
C THR A 227 -15.28 3.19 4.50
N THR A 228 -14.64 4.05 3.71
CA THR A 228 -15.16 4.46 2.39
C THR A 228 -14.21 4.23 1.22
N ALA A 229 -13.00 3.71 1.42
CA ALA A 229 -12.14 3.31 0.29
C ALA A 229 -12.69 2.13 -0.54
N GLY A 230 -13.77 1.48 -0.07
CA GLY A 230 -14.55 0.54 -0.88
C GLY A 230 -14.30 -0.94 -0.59
N TYR A 231 -13.36 -1.27 0.29
CA TYR A 231 -12.97 -2.66 0.58
C TYR A 231 -13.99 -3.42 1.44
N ASN A 232 -14.57 -2.81 2.48
CA ASN A 232 -15.30 -3.54 3.53
C ASN A 232 -16.50 -4.35 3.03
N ARG A 233 -17.26 -3.83 2.06
CA ARG A 233 -18.42 -4.54 1.49
C ARG A 233 -18.03 -5.70 0.56
N TRP A 234 -16.89 -5.57 -0.13
CA TRP A 234 -16.30 -6.70 -0.86
C TRP A 234 -15.79 -7.75 0.11
N ALA A 235 -15.13 -7.31 1.18
CA ALA A 235 -14.63 -8.17 2.23
C ALA A 235 -15.73 -8.96 2.94
N GLU A 236 -16.87 -8.32 3.23
CA GLU A 236 -18.02 -8.94 3.89
C GLU A 236 -18.53 -10.17 3.15
N SER A 237 -18.64 -10.06 1.83
CA SER A 237 -19.17 -11.13 0.95
C SER A 237 -18.12 -12.18 0.55
N ASN A 238 -16.84 -11.91 0.79
CA ASN A 238 -15.73 -12.72 0.25
C ASN A 238 -14.78 -13.29 1.32
N ARG A 239 -15.19 -13.31 2.59
CA ARG A 239 -14.39 -13.90 3.70
C ARG A 239 -12.96 -13.32 3.76
N LEU A 240 -12.86 -12.00 3.67
CA LEU A 240 -11.60 -11.27 3.65
C LEU A 240 -11.54 -10.31 4.84
N VAL A 241 -10.62 -10.52 5.77
CA VAL A 241 -10.30 -9.51 6.78
C VAL A 241 -9.53 -8.39 6.11
N VAL A 242 -9.87 -7.13 6.38
CA VAL A 242 -9.11 -5.97 5.85
C VAL A 242 -8.37 -5.30 6.98
N LEU A 243 -7.04 -5.31 6.93
CA LEU A 243 -6.16 -4.62 7.86
C LEU A 243 -5.82 -3.23 7.31
N TYR A 244 -5.96 -2.21 8.14
CA TYR A 244 -5.67 -0.80 7.82
C TYR A 244 -4.67 -0.23 8.84
N PRO A 245 -3.38 -0.56 8.71
CA PRO A 245 -2.33 0.04 9.53
C PRO A 245 -2.31 1.57 9.30
N GLN A 246 -1.97 2.36 10.33
CA GLN A 246 -1.98 3.82 10.23
C GLN A 246 -0.58 4.42 10.41
N THR A 247 -0.24 5.38 9.57
CA THR A 247 0.91 6.27 9.78
C THR A 247 0.51 7.56 10.49
N THR A 248 1.49 8.30 11.00
CA THR A 248 1.30 9.59 11.67
C THR A 248 2.32 10.61 11.16
N PRO A 249 2.02 11.92 11.12
CA PRO A 249 3.01 12.92 10.74
C PRO A 249 4.29 12.85 11.59
N ARG A 250 5.45 13.05 10.96
CA ARG A 250 6.75 13.07 11.68
C ARG A 250 7.62 14.22 11.26
N TYR A 251 8.28 14.79 12.26
CA TYR A 251 9.24 15.87 12.12
C TYR A 251 10.34 15.74 13.17
N GLY A 252 11.52 16.22 12.85
CA GLY A 252 12.59 16.40 13.81
C GLY A 252 13.74 15.42 13.65
N TRP A 253 14.68 15.50 14.58
CA TRP A 253 15.86 14.64 14.59
C TRP A 253 15.49 13.20 14.95
N ALA A 254 15.94 12.27 14.13
CA ALA A 254 15.92 10.84 14.38
C ALA A 254 17.30 10.24 14.12
N TRP A 255 17.45 8.96 14.44
CA TRP A 255 18.67 8.20 14.22
C TRP A 255 18.42 7.12 13.19
N SER A 256 19.24 7.07 12.14
CA SER A 256 19.27 5.97 11.18
C SER A 256 20.63 5.27 11.31
N GLY A 257 20.67 4.21 12.12
CA GLY A 257 21.93 3.63 12.59
C GLY A 257 22.69 4.64 13.47
N ASN A 258 23.97 4.88 13.15
CA ASN A 258 24.84 5.77 13.93
C ASN A 258 24.83 7.24 13.46
N TRP A 259 23.98 7.60 12.49
CA TRP A 259 23.96 8.93 11.90
C TRP A 259 22.65 9.67 12.24
N PRO A 260 22.74 10.93 12.74
CA PRO A 260 21.56 11.75 12.96
C PRO A 260 20.98 12.17 11.61
N ARG A 261 19.65 12.08 11.47
CA ARG A 261 18.92 12.44 10.27
C ARG A 261 17.74 13.33 10.65
N TRP A 262 17.55 14.40 9.90
CA TRP A 262 16.33 15.18 10.00
C TRP A 262 15.20 14.49 9.24
N VAL A 263 14.15 14.09 9.95
CA VAL A 263 12.95 13.49 9.36
C VAL A 263 11.96 14.60 9.03
N PHE A 264 11.41 14.55 7.82
CA PHE A 264 10.38 15.46 7.37
C PHE A 264 9.29 14.68 6.61
N ASN A 265 8.24 14.28 7.34
CA ASN A 265 7.07 13.62 6.82
C ASN A 265 5.78 14.27 7.36
N PRO A 266 5.50 15.53 6.99
CA PRO A 266 4.28 16.24 7.38
C PRO A 266 2.99 15.56 6.94
N LYS A 267 3.06 14.80 5.86
CA LYS A 267 1.90 14.23 5.18
C LYS A 267 1.55 12.82 5.65
N ALA A 268 2.17 12.35 6.74
CA ALA A 268 2.01 10.99 7.25
C ALA A 268 2.11 9.93 6.14
N CYS A 269 3.04 10.07 5.20
CA CYS A 269 3.24 9.05 4.19
C CYS A 269 3.85 7.80 4.81
N TRP A 270 3.64 6.65 4.17
CA TRP A 270 4.47 5.47 4.41
C TRP A 270 5.94 5.74 4.06
N ASP A 271 6.88 5.00 4.65
CA ASP A 271 8.29 5.14 4.34
C ASP A 271 8.64 4.48 3.00
N TRP A 272 8.77 5.31 1.97
CA TRP A 272 9.19 4.93 0.62
C TRP A 272 10.41 5.71 0.13
N TRP A 273 11.02 6.53 1.00
CA TRP A 273 12.25 7.29 0.70
C TRP A 273 13.30 7.19 1.80
N GLY A 274 13.19 6.18 2.67
CA GLY A 274 14.13 5.88 3.74
C GLY A 274 14.19 6.97 4.81
N TYR A 275 13.03 7.50 5.22
CA TYR A 275 13.02 8.50 6.30
C TYR A 275 13.18 7.88 7.68
N GLU A 276 12.84 6.61 7.89
CA GLU A 276 13.06 5.91 9.16
C GLU A 276 14.32 5.05 9.15
N SER A 277 14.62 4.41 8.02
CA SER A 277 15.75 3.48 7.90
C SER A 277 16.25 3.40 6.47
N VAL A 278 17.53 3.07 6.30
CA VAL A 278 18.08 2.66 5.00
C VAL A 278 17.48 1.36 4.48
N ASP A 279 16.96 0.52 5.38
CA ASP A 279 16.33 -0.77 5.06
C ASP A 279 14.82 -0.66 4.80
N TYR A 280 14.27 0.55 4.64
CA TYR A 280 12.83 0.87 4.58
C TYR A 280 11.99 0.00 3.63
N ALA A 281 12.59 -0.51 2.55
CA ALA A 281 11.93 -1.33 1.55
C ALA A 281 11.96 -2.85 1.84
N THR A 282 12.78 -3.28 2.80
CA THR A 282 13.09 -4.70 3.07
C THR A 282 12.34 -5.23 4.30
N ARG A 283 12.51 -6.53 4.61
CA ARG A 283 11.98 -7.11 5.87
C ARG A 283 12.55 -6.48 7.13
N ASN A 284 13.67 -5.77 7.04
CA ASN A 284 14.25 -5.06 8.18
C ASN A 284 13.67 -3.65 8.36
N GLY A 285 12.92 -3.15 7.37
CA GLY A 285 12.26 -1.84 7.42
C GLY A 285 11.31 -1.74 8.61
N PRO A 286 11.36 -0.68 9.43
CA PRO A 286 10.53 -0.58 10.63
C PRO A 286 9.03 -0.69 10.35
N GLN A 287 8.52 -0.03 9.31
CA GLN A 287 7.09 -0.11 8.96
C GLN A 287 6.71 -1.48 8.39
N ILE A 288 7.60 -2.09 7.58
CA ILE A 288 7.40 -3.43 7.03
C ILE A 288 7.27 -4.46 8.16
N LYS A 289 8.20 -4.45 9.12
CA LYS A 289 8.16 -5.33 10.30
C LYS A 289 6.90 -5.14 11.13
N ALA A 290 6.50 -3.89 11.40
CA ALA A 290 5.32 -3.61 12.20
C ALA A 290 4.05 -4.18 11.55
N VAL A 291 3.88 -3.99 10.24
CA VAL A 291 2.72 -4.52 9.51
C VAL A 291 2.77 -6.05 9.41
N LYS A 292 3.95 -6.64 9.20
CA LYS A 292 4.11 -8.10 9.22
C LYS A 292 3.72 -8.69 10.57
N ALA A 293 4.12 -8.07 11.68
CA ALA A 293 3.77 -8.51 13.01
C ALA A 293 2.25 -8.38 13.30
N MET A 294 1.58 -7.35 12.76
CA MET A 294 0.11 -7.26 12.83
C MET A 294 -0.57 -8.40 12.08
N LEU A 295 -0.06 -8.76 10.90
CA LEU A 295 -0.57 -9.92 10.15
C LEU A 295 -0.33 -11.23 10.90
N GLU A 296 0.84 -11.41 11.49
CA GLU A 296 1.15 -12.59 12.33
C GLU A 296 0.21 -12.68 13.53
N GLN A 297 -0.15 -11.56 14.15
CA GLN A 297 -1.14 -11.52 15.22
C GLN A 297 -2.53 -11.95 14.74
N LEU A 298 -2.96 -11.51 13.54
CA LEU A 298 -4.24 -11.93 12.95
C LEU A 298 -4.25 -13.41 12.56
N ALA A 299 -3.08 -13.98 12.22
CA ALA A 299 -2.94 -15.38 11.85
C ALA A 299 -2.88 -16.34 13.05
N GLN A 300 -2.71 -15.82 14.27
CA GLN A 300 -2.75 -16.65 15.47
C GLN A 300 -4.16 -17.26 15.65
N PRO A 301 -4.25 -18.52 16.11
CA PRO A 301 -5.53 -19.09 16.52
C PRO A 301 -6.18 -18.17 17.56
N ALA A 302 -7.50 -17.99 17.47
CA ALA A 302 -8.22 -17.30 18.52
C ALA A 302 -7.93 -18.01 19.85
N ALA A 303 -7.30 -17.31 20.80
CA ALA A 303 -7.10 -17.85 22.14
C ALA A 303 -8.48 -18.28 22.66
N GLY A 304 -8.63 -19.57 22.97
CA GLY A 304 -9.85 -20.09 23.57
C GLY A 304 -10.19 -19.22 24.77
N ARG A 305 -11.40 -18.64 24.75
CA ARG A 305 -11.94 -17.87 25.87
C ARG A 305 -12.13 -18.77 27.08
#